data_AF-A0A943WNJ3-F1
#
_entry.id   AF-A0A943WNJ3-F1
#
_cell.length_a   1.000
_cell.length_b   1.000
_cell.length_c   1.000
_cell.angle_alpha   90.00
_cell.angle_beta   90.00
_cell.angle_gamma   90.00
#
_symmetry.space_group_name_H-M   'P 1'
#
loop_
_entity.id
_entity.type
_entity.pdbx_description
1 polymer ?
#
loop_
_entity_poly.entity_id
_entity_poly.type
_entity_poly.pdbx_seq_one_letter_code
_entity_poly.pdbx_strand_id
1 'polypeptide(L)'
;MSLIFKMIKAVFFFLLSFAYVFVMFSGKYSTKFIVVCSVIFAMSAIYVSFTHKHLKIDYYSYFSKLRFVNPYIKTAFFVFVLFYCVFMENIYVSLFVIITMGIITIFVGGIDLKDYIYAMLLPLCFIMLSTITIAINFTSAPINEYSIRVLNFYINFGSRYRCIELLFRSMGAVSCLYGISMSTPIADIIQVLYSIKCPKLVVELMFLIYRFIFMLMDVLHNMTISATSRGGYDSYKNSYYTYSNIGKNLFLYALKKYGDML
;
A
#
# COMPACT_ATOMS: atom_id res chain seq x y z
N MET A 1 -2.24 -20.29 -12.35
CA MET A 1 -2.06 -19.30 -13.45
C MET A 1 -2.61 -17.90 -13.12
N SER A 2 -3.61 -17.74 -12.23
CA SER A 2 -4.16 -16.40 -11.89
C SER A 2 -3.27 -15.53 -11.00
N LEU A 3 -2.41 -16.12 -10.16
CA LEU A 3 -1.61 -15.37 -9.17
C LEU A 3 -0.47 -14.57 -9.82
N ILE A 4 0.33 -15.23 -10.68
CA ILE A 4 1.44 -14.62 -11.42
C ILE A 4 0.92 -13.52 -12.36
N PHE A 5 -0.23 -13.72 -12.99
CA PHE A 5 -0.82 -12.73 -13.88
C PHE A 5 -1.32 -11.49 -13.11
N LYS A 6 -1.90 -11.67 -11.92
CA LYS A 6 -2.25 -10.55 -11.02
C LYS A 6 -1.01 -9.82 -10.52
N MET A 7 0.05 -10.56 -10.24
CA MET A 7 1.34 -10.03 -9.80
C MET A 7 1.99 -9.15 -10.88
N ILE A 8 2.08 -9.64 -12.11
CA ILE A 8 2.61 -8.89 -13.25
C ILE A 8 1.82 -7.58 -13.45
N LYS A 9 0.49 -7.62 -13.31
CA LYS A 9 -0.35 -6.41 -13.41
C LYS A 9 -0.06 -5.38 -12.33
N ALA A 10 0.09 -5.81 -11.07
CA ALA A 10 0.41 -4.90 -9.96
C ALA A 10 1.80 -4.27 -10.12
N VAL A 11 2.81 -5.08 -10.51
CA VAL A 11 4.17 -4.60 -10.77
C VAL A 11 4.20 -3.64 -11.96
N PHE A 12 3.47 -3.95 -13.02
CA PHE A 12 3.36 -3.09 -14.20
C PHE A 12 2.70 -1.74 -13.88
N PHE A 13 1.60 -1.74 -13.12
CA PHE A 13 1.00 -0.50 -12.64
C PHE A 13 1.96 0.33 -11.80
N PHE A 14 2.70 -0.32 -10.92
CA PHE A 14 3.66 0.35 -10.06
C PHE A 14 4.80 1.00 -10.87
N LEU A 15 5.36 0.27 -11.84
CA LEU A 15 6.35 0.80 -12.79
C LEU A 15 5.81 2.00 -13.57
N LEU A 16 4.55 1.95 -13.99
CA LEU A 16 3.91 3.02 -14.76
C LEU A 16 3.63 4.26 -13.90
N SER A 17 3.27 4.07 -12.63
CA SER A 17 3.17 5.13 -11.62
C SER A 17 4.51 5.84 -11.41
N PHE A 18 5.57 5.06 -11.23
CA PHE A 18 6.91 5.56 -11.01
C PHE A 18 7.41 6.36 -12.23
N ALA A 19 7.22 5.83 -13.44
CA ALA A 19 7.54 6.54 -14.68
C ALA A 19 6.78 7.87 -14.80
N TYR A 20 5.50 7.91 -14.40
CA TYR A 20 4.70 9.13 -14.40
C TYR A 20 5.26 10.21 -13.45
N VAL A 21 5.57 9.84 -12.21
CA VAL A 21 6.15 10.76 -11.21
C VAL A 21 7.51 11.29 -11.69
N PHE A 22 8.34 10.44 -12.28
CA PHE A 22 9.64 10.83 -12.83
C PHE A 22 9.52 11.82 -14.01
N VAL A 23 8.55 11.62 -14.90
CA VAL A 23 8.24 12.55 -16.01
C VAL A 23 7.76 13.91 -15.48
N MET A 24 6.94 13.93 -14.44
CA MET A 24 6.47 15.14 -13.77
C MET A 24 7.63 15.93 -13.14
N PHE A 25 8.56 15.25 -12.45
CA PHE A 25 9.65 15.91 -11.73
C PHE A 25 10.77 16.42 -12.66
N SER A 26 10.93 15.82 -13.84
CA SER A 26 12.00 16.19 -14.78
C SER A 26 11.81 17.56 -15.42
N GLY A 27 10.63 18.18 -15.36
CA GLY A 27 10.34 19.56 -15.80
C GLY A 27 10.60 19.88 -17.29
N LYS A 28 11.16 18.94 -18.07
CA LYS A 28 11.61 19.10 -19.45
C LYS A 28 10.60 18.63 -20.50
N TYR A 29 9.49 18.02 -20.08
CA TYR A 29 8.52 17.39 -20.98
C TYR A 29 7.33 18.33 -21.26
N SER A 30 6.86 18.34 -22.51
CA SER A 30 5.72 19.16 -22.93
C SER A 30 4.46 18.86 -22.12
N THR A 31 3.64 19.87 -21.83
CA THR A 31 2.36 19.75 -21.10
C THR A 31 1.42 18.70 -21.72
N LYS A 32 1.44 18.54 -23.05
CA LYS A 32 0.67 17.49 -23.75
C LYS A 32 1.13 16.07 -23.39
N PHE A 33 2.44 15.86 -23.19
CA PHE A 33 3.01 14.57 -22.81
C PHE A 33 2.64 14.20 -21.37
N ILE A 34 2.65 15.18 -20.46
CA ILE A 34 2.26 14.99 -19.06
C ILE A 34 0.78 14.59 -18.94
N VAL A 35 -0.10 15.19 -19.74
CA VAL A 35 -1.54 14.83 -19.79
C VAL A 35 -1.74 13.41 -20.32
N VAL A 36 -0.98 12.97 -21.33
CA VAL A 36 -1.07 11.60 -21.84
C VAL A 36 -0.61 10.60 -20.76
N CYS A 37 0.51 10.85 -20.08
CA CYS A 37 0.98 9.96 -19.02
C CYS A 37 0.05 9.93 -17.80
N SER A 38 -0.64 11.04 -17.47
CA SER A 38 -1.63 11.07 -16.38
C SER A 38 -2.87 10.22 -16.71
N VAL A 39 -3.31 10.24 -17.96
CA VAL A 39 -4.39 9.38 -18.46
C VAL A 39 -3.97 7.91 -18.41
N ILE A 40 -2.76 7.55 -18.84
CA ILE A 40 -2.27 6.15 -18.78
C ILE A 40 -2.12 5.67 -17.32
N PHE A 41 -1.64 6.53 -16.42
CA PHE A 41 -1.58 6.24 -14.99
C PHE A 41 -2.97 6.02 -14.38
N ALA A 42 -3.93 6.91 -14.68
CA ALA A 42 -5.31 6.74 -14.23
C ALA A 42 -5.95 5.45 -14.78
N MET A 43 -5.70 5.12 -16.05
CA MET A 43 -6.22 3.90 -16.69
C MET A 43 -5.64 2.63 -16.07
N SER A 44 -4.35 2.61 -15.77
CA SER A 44 -3.69 1.48 -15.12
C SER A 44 -4.09 1.33 -13.64
N ALA A 45 -4.37 2.44 -12.94
CA ALA A 45 -4.90 2.44 -11.57
C ALA A 45 -6.30 1.83 -11.51
N ILE A 46 -7.17 2.20 -12.46
CA ILE A 46 -8.52 1.64 -12.61
C ILE A 46 -8.45 0.14 -12.93
N TYR A 47 -7.53 -0.27 -13.81
CA TYR A 47 -7.36 -1.68 -14.19
C TYR A 47 -6.89 -2.56 -13.02
N VAL A 48 -6.00 -2.05 -12.15
CA VAL A 48 -5.55 -2.78 -10.95
C VAL A 48 -6.60 -2.79 -9.84
N SER A 49 -7.33 -1.69 -9.65
CA SER A 49 -8.41 -1.58 -8.65
C SER A 49 -9.49 -2.67 -8.82
N PHE A 50 -9.70 -3.14 -10.05
CA PHE A 50 -10.66 -4.19 -10.38
C PHE A 50 -10.21 -5.62 -9.99
N THR A 51 -8.94 -5.84 -9.64
CA THR A 51 -8.37 -7.19 -9.42
C THR A 51 -8.26 -7.66 -7.96
N HIS A 52 -8.46 -6.77 -6.99
CA HIS A 52 -8.28 -7.08 -5.57
C HIS A 52 -9.61 -7.50 -4.92
N LYS A 53 -9.64 -8.71 -4.34
CA LYS A 53 -10.64 -9.09 -3.32
C LYS A 53 -10.40 -8.15 -2.14
N HIS A 54 -11.28 -7.16 -1.98
CA HIS A 54 -11.04 -5.94 -1.20
C HIS A 54 -10.97 -6.09 0.32
N LEU A 55 -11.10 -7.28 0.93
CA LEU A 55 -11.12 -7.43 2.40
C LEU A 55 -10.37 -8.64 2.97
N LYS A 56 -9.27 -9.06 2.34
CA LYS A 56 -8.47 -10.17 2.88
C LYS A 56 -7.76 -9.84 4.20
N ILE A 57 -7.21 -8.63 4.33
CA ILE A 57 -6.37 -8.26 5.49
C ILE A 57 -7.21 -8.17 6.77
N ASP A 58 -8.35 -7.50 6.70
CA ASP A 58 -9.29 -7.39 7.81
C ASP A 58 -9.84 -8.78 8.18
N TYR A 59 -10.16 -9.62 7.21
CA TYR A 59 -10.50 -11.03 7.43
C TYR A 59 -9.39 -11.77 8.21
N TYR A 60 -8.11 -11.69 7.79
CA TYR A 60 -7.03 -12.37 8.51
C TYR A 60 -6.92 -11.90 9.97
N SER A 61 -7.17 -10.61 10.25
CA SER A 61 -7.13 -10.07 11.61
C SER A 61 -8.19 -10.68 12.54
N TYR A 62 -9.39 -10.99 12.02
CA TYR A 62 -10.46 -11.60 12.81
C TYR A 62 -10.25 -13.10 13.07
N PHE A 63 -9.59 -13.80 12.14
CA PHE A 63 -9.32 -15.25 12.23
C PHE A 63 -7.94 -15.58 12.82
N SER A 64 -7.08 -14.58 13.03
CA SER A 64 -5.75 -14.79 13.58
C SER A 64 -5.82 -15.30 15.02
N LYS A 65 -4.98 -16.29 15.35
CA LYS A 65 -4.89 -16.81 16.74
C LYS A 65 -4.31 -15.77 17.70
N LEU A 66 -3.53 -14.81 17.19
CA LEU A 66 -2.99 -13.67 17.95
C LEU A 66 -4.07 -12.69 18.40
N ARG A 67 -5.32 -12.81 17.94
CA ARG A 67 -6.44 -11.94 18.32
C ARG A 67 -6.75 -11.96 19.81
N PHE A 68 -6.66 -13.13 20.46
CA PHE A 68 -7.03 -13.28 21.87
C PHE A 68 -5.99 -12.72 22.85
N VAL A 69 -4.79 -12.39 22.37
CA VAL A 69 -3.75 -11.75 23.18
C VAL A 69 -4.14 -10.29 23.42
N ASN A 70 -3.85 -9.79 24.63
CA ASN A 70 -4.08 -8.40 25.00
C ASN A 70 -3.61 -7.44 23.89
N PRO A 71 -4.52 -6.63 23.30
CA PRO A 71 -4.22 -5.81 22.14
C PRO A 71 -3.16 -4.76 22.46
N TYR A 72 -3.19 -4.15 23.66
CA TYR A 72 -2.25 -3.12 24.08
C TYR A 72 -0.79 -3.61 24.05
N ILE A 73 -0.54 -4.78 24.66
CA ILE A 73 0.81 -5.36 24.75
C ILE A 73 1.30 -5.77 23.37
N LYS A 74 0.43 -6.43 22.60
CA LYS A 74 0.75 -6.90 21.24
C LYS A 74 1.07 -5.74 20.31
N THR A 75 0.25 -4.70 20.27
CA THR A 75 0.51 -3.52 19.42
C THR A 75 1.76 -2.79 19.88
N ALA A 76 1.96 -2.62 21.20
CA ALA A 76 3.15 -1.99 21.73
C ALA A 76 4.42 -2.75 21.34
N PHE A 77 4.39 -4.09 21.39
CA PHE A 77 5.50 -4.95 20.96
C PHE A 77 5.85 -4.74 19.49
N PHE A 78 4.89 -4.84 18.58
CA PHE A 78 5.16 -4.67 17.15
C PHE A 78 5.63 -3.24 16.82
N VAL A 79 5.03 -2.22 17.43
CA VAL A 79 5.44 -0.82 17.25
C VAL A 79 6.85 -0.60 17.78
N PHE A 80 7.19 -1.16 18.94
CA PHE A 80 8.53 -1.09 19.51
C PHE A 80 9.57 -1.74 18.59
N VAL A 81 9.31 -2.95 18.09
CA VAL A 81 10.23 -3.64 17.18
C VAL A 81 10.36 -2.90 15.85
N LEU A 82 9.28 -2.29 15.35
CA LEU A 82 9.31 -1.43 14.16
C LEU A 82 10.29 -0.27 14.37
N PHE A 83 10.15 0.49 15.46
CA PHE A 83 11.05 1.59 15.77
C PHE A 83 12.50 1.11 15.97
N TYR A 84 12.70 0.00 16.69
CA TYR A 84 14.01 -0.60 16.87
C TYR A 84 14.67 -0.96 15.53
N CYS A 85 13.93 -1.56 14.60
CA CYS A 85 14.41 -1.89 13.26
C CYS A 85 14.84 -0.64 12.47
N VAL A 86 14.12 0.47 12.63
CA VAL A 86 14.41 1.72 11.91
C VAL A 86 15.64 2.44 12.50
N PHE A 87 15.78 2.45 13.84
CA PHE A 87 16.86 3.18 14.52
C PHE A 87 18.22 2.48 14.51
N MET A 88 18.26 1.15 14.48
CA MET A 88 19.53 0.41 14.64
C MET A 88 20.45 0.45 13.41
N GLU A 89 19.96 0.96 12.27
CA GLU A 89 20.75 1.18 11.05
C GLU A 89 21.73 0.02 10.71
N ASN A 90 21.22 -1.21 10.78
CA ASN A 90 22.03 -2.40 10.59
C ASN A 90 21.27 -3.49 9.81
N ILE A 91 21.94 -4.03 8.79
CA ILE A 91 21.41 -5.09 7.92
C ILE A 91 21.07 -6.37 8.70
N TYR A 92 21.91 -6.78 9.66
CA TYR A 92 21.71 -7.99 10.44
C TYR A 92 20.48 -7.89 11.34
N VAL A 93 20.29 -6.72 11.95
CA VAL A 93 19.10 -6.42 12.78
C VAL A 93 17.84 -6.45 11.92
N SER A 94 17.87 -5.83 10.74
CA SER A 94 16.72 -5.79 9.84
C SER A 94 16.33 -7.20 9.33
N LEU A 95 17.31 -8.02 8.95
CA LEU A 95 17.09 -9.42 8.56
C LEU A 95 16.49 -10.24 9.71
N PHE A 96 17.02 -10.09 10.92
CA PHE A 96 16.49 -10.76 12.10
C PHE A 96 15.03 -10.38 12.36
N VAL A 97 14.69 -9.09 12.26
CA VAL A 97 13.31 -8.60 12.41
C VAL A 97 12.38 -9.16 11.32
N ILE A 98 12.82 -9.20 10.05
CA ILE A 98 12.02 -9.77 8.96
C ILE A 98 11.67 -11.23 9.24
N ILE A 99 12.67 -12.03 9.62
CA ILE A 99 12.50 -13.47 9.87
C ILE A 99 11.62 -13.70 11.10
N THR A 100 11.93 -13.05 12.22
CA THR A 100 11.18 -13.25 13.47
C THR A 100 9.74 -12.79 13.37
N MET A 101 9.48 -11.61 12.80
CA MET A 101 8.12 -11.11 12.58
C MET A 101 7.37 -11.97 11.56
N GLY A 102 8.03 -12.45 10.51
CA GLY A 102 7.44 -13.41 9.58
C GLY A 102 7.03 -14.72 10.26
N ILE A 103 7.87 -15.26 11.13
CA ILE A 103 7.57 -16.48 11.90
C ILE A 103 6.38 -16.24 12.84
N ILE A 104 6.37 -15.13 13.58
CA ILE A 104 5.27 -14.81 14.50
C ILE A 104 3.96 -14.67 13.74
N THR A 105 3.95 -13.96 12.62
CA THR A 105 2.71 -13.73 11.86
C THR A 105 2.18 -14.98 11.18
N ILE A 106 3.05 -15.82 10.60
CA ILE A 106 2.64 -17.06 9.93
C ILE A 106 2.25 -18.12 10.95
N PHE A 107 3.14 -18.49 11.87
CA PHE A 107 2.94 -19.63 12.76
C PHE A 107 2.03 -19.29 13.94
N VAL A 108 2.31 -18.19 14.63
CA VAL A 108 1.51 -17.77 15.79
C VAL A 108 0.22 -17.11 15.33
N GLY A 109 0.26 -16.31 14.26
CA GLY A 109 -0.93 -15.69 13.69
C GLY A 109 -1.85 -16.64 12.92
N GLY A 110 -1.34 -17.80 12.47
CA GLY A 110 -2.12 -18.78 11.72
C GLY A 110 -2.46 -18.34 10.29
N ILE A 111 -1.61 -17.51 9.68
CA ILE A 111 -1.80 -16.98 8.33
C ILE A 111 -1.07 -17.88 7.35
N ASP A 112 -1.72 -18.21 6.24
CA ASP A 112 -1.09 -19.00 5.18
C ASP A 112 0.14 -18.28 4.60
N LEU A 113 1.27 -19.00 4.53
CA LEU A 113 2.55 -18.47 4.03
C LEU A 113 2.42 -17.84 2.63
N LYS A 114 1.56 -18.41 1.78
CA LYS A 114 1.32 -17.88 0.42
C LYS A 114 0.68 -16.49 0.44
N ASP A 115 -0.29 -16.28 1.32
CA ASP A 115 -0.97 -14.99 1.44
C ASP A 115 -0.06 -13.94 2.10
N TYR A 116 0.78 -14.35 3.06
CA TYR A 116 1.78 -13.46 3.65
C TYR A 116 2.83 -13.00 2.62
N ILE A 117 3.40 -13.93 1.84
CA ILE A 117 4.36 -13.59 0.76
C ILE A 117 3.70 -12.70 -0.29
N TYR A 118 2.44 -12.96 -0.65
CA TYR A 118 1.71 -12.13 -1.60
C TYR A 118 1.50 -10.69 -1.09
N ALA A 119 1.19 -10.53 0.20
CA ALA A 119 1.09 -9.21 0.82
C ALA A 119 2.45 -8.47 0.84
N MET A 120 3.53 -9.18 1.18
CA MET A 120 4.90 -8.65 1.22
C MET A 120 5.44 -8.20 -0.14
N LEU A 121 4.97 -8.83 -1.22
CA LEU A 121 5.48 -8.56 -2.55
C LEU A 121 5.15 -7.14 -3.05
N LEU A 122 3.97 -6.62 -2.70
CA LEU A 122 3.55 -5.29 -3.16
C LEU A 122 4.50 -4.20 -2.63
N PRO A 123 4.81 -4.12 -1.31
CA PRO A 123 5.84 -3.21 -0.82
C PRO A 123 7.25 -3.52 -1.34
N LEU A 124 7.62 -4.78 -1.53
CA LEU A 124 8.93 -5.14 -2.06
C LEU A 124 9.18 -4.53 -3.45
N CYS A 125 8.19 -4.58 -4.35
CA CYS A 125 8.30 -3.98 -5.67
C CYS A 125 8.45 -2.45 -5.60
N PHE A 126 7.73 -1.79 -4.68
CA PHE A 126 7.87 -0.36 -4.46
C PHE A 126 9.26 0.00 -3.91
N ILE A 127 9.71 -0.72 -2.87
CA ILE A 127 10.99 -0.50 -2.22
C ILE A 127 12.12 -0.68 -3.23
N MET A 128 12.09 -1.73 -4.05
CA MET A 128 13.07 -1.96 -5.11
C MET A 128 13.20 -0.74 -6.04
N LEU A 129 12.08 -0.18 -6.51
CA LEU A 129 12.10 1.02 -7.36
C LEU A 129 12.63 2.25 -6.62
N SER A 130 12.29 2.41 -5.35
CA SER A 130 12.84 3.49 -4.53
C SER A 130 14.36 3.37 -4.36
N THR A 131 14.88 2.15 -4.16
CA THR A 131 16.32 1.91 -4.02
C THR A 131 17.08 2.14 -5.33
N ILE A 132 16.49 1.80 -6.48
CA ILE A 132 17.06 2.11 -7.80
C ILE A 132 17.18 3.63 -7.99
N THR A 133 16.18 4.38 -7.55
CA THR A 133 16.20 5.85 -7.59
C THR A 133 17.32 6.42 -6.73
N ILE A 134 17.47 5.92 -5.51
CA ILE A 134 18.51 6.36 -4.57
C ILE A 134 19.91 5.92 -5.04
N ALA A 135 20.01 4.79 -5.73
CA ALA A 135 21.25 4.32 -6.32
C ALA A 135 21.74 5.24 -7.46
N ILE A 136 20.82 5.90 -8.17
CA ILE A 136 21.12 6.79 -9.30
C ILE A 136 20.94 8.24 -8.85
N ASN A 137 22.02 8.85 -8.36
CA ASN A 137 21.98 10.25 -7.93
C ASN A 137 22.34 11.18 -9.09
N PHE A 138 21.46 12.14 -9.38
CA PHE A 138 21.74 13.23 -10.33
C PHE A 138 22.23 14.45 -9.57
N THR A 139 23.47 14.87 -9.81
CA THR A 139 24.02 16.08 -9.19
C THR A 139 24.84 16.88 -10.18
N SER A 140 24.99 18.18 -9.92
CA SER A 140 25.75 19.11 -10.75
C SER A 140 27.26 19.07 -10.45
N ALA A 141 27.68 18.43 -9.36
CA ALA A 141 29.09 18.30 -8.97
C ALA A 141 29.51 16.82 -8.85
N PRO A 142 30.72 16.43 -9.28
CA PRO A 142 31.21 15.07 -9.09
C PRO A 142 31.42 14.81 -7.59
N ILE A 143 30.76 13.78 -7.06
CA ILE A 143 30.90 13.38 -5.65
C ILE A 143 31.87 12.20 -5.51
N ASN A 144 31.99 11.34 -6.55
CA ASN A 144 32.82 10.14 -6.58
C ASN A 144 33.57 10.01 -7.92
N GLU A 145 34.67 9.23 -7.93
CA GLU A 145 35.54 8.99 -9.11
C GLU A 145 34.86 8.26 -10.28
N TYR A 146 33.69 7.65 -10.07
CA TYR A 146 32.90 6.95 -11.09
C TYR A 146 31.68 7.78 -11.57
N SER A 147 31.86 9.08 -11.76
CA SER A 147 30.80 9.96 -12.26
C SER A 147 30.80 9.99 -13.80
N ILE A 148 29.72 9.51 -14.43
CA ILE A 148 29.55 9.63 -15.89
C ILE A 148 28.86 10.96 -16.17
N ARG A 149 29.51 11.83 -16.94
CA ARG A 149 28.93 13.10 -17.38
C ARG A 149 27.91 12.82 -18.49
N VAL A 150 26.65 13.17 -18.26
CA VAL A 150 25.58 13.11 -19.27
C VAL A 150 24.97 14.51 -19.41
N LEU A 151 25.26 15.18 -20.53
CA LEU A 151 24.93 16.58 -20.79
C LEU A 151 25.45 17.53 -19.68
N ASN A 152 24.55 18.09 -18.87
CA ASN A 152 24.84 19.09 -17.81
C ASN A 152 24.79 18.48 -16.39
N PHE A 153 24.59 17.17 -16.25
CA PHE A 153 24.49 16.49 -14.96
C PHE A 153 25.49 15.34 -14.87
N TYR A 154 25.95 15.06 -13.65
CA TYR A 154 26.74 13.87 -13.34
C TYR A 154 25.81 12.81 -12.75
N ILE A 155 25.89 11.60 -13.30
CA ILE A 155 25.25 10.42 -12.72
C ILE A 155 26.26 9.82 -11.75
N ASN A 156 25.94 9.87 -10.46
CA ASN A 156 26.73 9.25 -9.41
C ASN A 156 26.03 7.99 -8.90
N PHE A 157 26.75 6.88 -8.88
CA PHE A 157 26.28 5.66 -8.24
C PHE A 157 26.42 5.80 -6.71
N GLY A 158 25.29 5.71 -6.01
CA GLY A 158 25.26 5.68 -4.55
C GLY A 158 25.98 4.45 -3.98
N SER A 159 26.35 4.50 -2.70
CA SER A 159 26.97 3.35 -2.03
C SER A 159 26.03 2.14 -2.07
N ARG A 160 26.52 1.01 -2.63
CA ARG A 160 25.79 -0.26 -2.71
C ARG A 160 25.32 -0.71 -1.32
N TYR A 161 26.16 -0.54 -0.31
CA TYR A 161 25.85 -0.89 1.08
C TYR A 161 24.63 -0.13 1.61
N ARG A 162 24.57 1.20 1.39
CA ARG A 162 23.42 2.02 1.82
C ARG A 162 22.12 1.59 1.12
N CYS A 163 22.18 1.25 -0.16
CA CYS A 163 20.99 0.82 -0.92
C CYS A 163 20.45 -0.51 -0.39
N ILE A 164 21.33 -1.49 -0.15
CA ILE A 164 20.96 -2.81 0.40
C ILE A 164 20.40 -2.65 1.82
N GLU A 165 21.04 -1.82 2.64
CA GLU A 165 20.60 -1.55 4.00
C GLU A 165 19.20 -0.92 4.04
N LEU A 166 18.94 0.09 3.20
CA LEU A 166 17.61 0.71 3.07
C LEU A 166 16.54 -0.29 2.63
N LEU A 167 16.87 -1.21 1.72
CA LEU A 167 15.98 -2.27 1.28
C LEU A 167 15.57 -3.19 2.43
N PHE A 168 16.54 -3.71 3.19
CA PHE A 168 16.22 -4.59 4.32
C PHE A 168 15.54 -3.86 5.47
N ARG A 169 15.97 -2.63 5.78
CA ARG A 169 15.38 -1.81 6.85
C ARG A 169 13.90 -1.52 6.59
N SER A 170 13.57 -1.11 5.36
CA SER A 170 12.18 -0.85 4.96
C SER A 170 11.34 -2.14 4.94
N MET A 171 11.89 -3.26 4.44
CA MET A 171 11.21 -4.56 4.50
C MET A 171 10.96 -5.05 5.94
N GLY A 172 11.88 -4.78 6.87
CA GLY A 172 11.69 -5.09 8.30
C GLY A 172 10.63 -4.23 8.98
N ALA A 173 10.53 -2.95 8.62
CA ALA A 173 9.43 -2.10 9.09
C ALA A 173 8.08 -2.58 8.53
N VAL A 174 8.03 -2.97 7.26
CA VAL A 174 6.83 -3.51 6.61
C VAL A 174 6.40 -4.84 7.25
N SER A 175 7.32 -5.70 7.68
CA SER A 175 6.95 -6.96 8.36
C SER A 175 6.29 -6.72 9.71
N CYS A 176 6.78 -5.74 10.47
CA CYS A 176 6.16 -5.31 11.72
C CYS A 176 4.76 -4.74 11.47
N LEU A 177 4.61 -3.90 10.45
CA LEU A 177 3.33 -3.30 10.08
C LEU A 177 2.30 -4.37 9.65
N TYR A 178 2.69 -5.33 8.81
CA TYR A 178 1.79 -6.44 8.46
C TYR A 178 1.50 -7.34 9.65
N GLY A 179 2.44 -7.47 10.59
CA GLY A 179 2.20 -8.19 11.83
C GLY A 179 1.08 -7.58 12.66
N ILE A 180 1.04 -6.26 12.78
CA ILE A 180 -0.10 -5.55 13.37
C ILE A 180 -1.34 -5.76 12.50
N SER A 181 -1.28 -5.37 11.23
CA SER A 181 -2.44 -5.31 10.35
C SER A 181 -3.17 -6.64 10.16
N MET A 182 -2.47 -7.77 10.22
CA MET A 182 -3.08 -9.11 10.05
C MET A 182 -3.38 -9.81 11.38
N SER A 183 -2.98 -9.28 12.53
CA SER A 183 -3.22 -9.90 13.84
C SER A 183 -4.10 -9.06 14.78
N THR A 184 -4.28 -7.77 14.49
CA THR A 184 -5.14 -6.87 15.27
C THR A 184 -6.25 -6.30 14.39
N PRO A 185 -7.52 -6.62 14.65
CA PRO A 185 -8.64 -5.96 13.98
C PRO A 185 -8.68 -4.48 14.33
N ILE A 186 -9.32 -3.66 13.48
CA ILE A 186 -9.35 -2.21 13.69
C ILE A 186 -9.99 -1.84 15.04
N ALA A 187 -10.95 -2.63 15.52
CA ALA A 187 -11.67 -2.36 16.76
C ALA A 187 -10.70 -2.34 17.95
N ASP A 188 -9.76 -3.28 17.97
CA ASP A 188 -8.69 -3.35 18.96
C ASP A 188 -7.71 -2.18 18.82
N ILE A 189 -7.40 -1.78 17.58
CA ILE A 189 -6.54 -0.62 17.31
C ILE A 189 -7.19 0.68 17.83
N ILE A 190 -8.49 0.86 17.59
CA ILE A 190 -9.26 2.01 18.10
C ILE A 190 -9.22 2.04 19.64
N GLN A 191 -9.35 0.89 20.29
CA GLN A 191 -9.24 0.77 21.73
C GLN A 191 -7.83 1.12 22.26
N VAL A 192 -6.78 0.71 21.55
CA VAL A 192 -5.40 1.10 21.85
C VAL A 192 -5.22 2.63 21.71
N LEU A 193 -5.72 3.23 20.63
CA LEU A 193 -5.68 4.69 20.43
C LEU A 193 -6.42 5.45 21.53
N TYR A 194 -7.58 4.94 21.96
CA TYR A 194 -8.33 5.53 23.08
C TYR A 194 -7.49 5.59 24.36
N SER A 195 -6.70 4.55 24.65
CA SER A 195 -5.82 4.54 25.83
C SER A 195 -4.65 5.53 25.76
N ILE A 196 -4.23 5.93 24.56
CA ILE A 196 -3.13 6.89 24.33
C ILE A 196 -3.63 8.35 24.47
N LYS A 197 -4.82 8.56 25.07
CA LYS A 197 -5.46 9.88 25.30
C LYS A 197 -5.86 10.59 24.00
N CYS A 198 -6.20 9.84 22.95
CA CYS A 198 -6.84 10.43 21.77
C CYS A 198 -8.21 11.06 22.15
N PRO A 199 -8.58 12.23 21.60
CA PRO A 199 -9.87 12.85 21.87
C PRO A 199 -11.03 11.91 21.53
N LYS A 200 -12.04 11.85 22.40
CA LYS A 200 -13.21 10.96 22.24
C LYS A 200 -13.88 11.10 20.87
N LEU A 201 -13.97 12.34 20.37
CA LEU A 201 -14.52 12.66 19.06
C LEU A 201 -13.81 11.90 17.92
N VAL A 202 -12.47 11.80 17.96
CA VAL A 202 -11.69 11.12 16.92
C VAL A 202 -11.97 9.63 16.95
N VAL A 203 -12.04 9.04 18.14
CA VAL A 203 -12.30 7.60 18.33
C VAL A 203 -13.71 7.23 17.84
N GLU A 204 -14.72 8.03 18.20
CA GLU A 204 -16.09 7.85 17.71
C GLU A 204 -16.18 8.00 16.18
N LEU A 205 -15.49 8.99 15.62
CA LEU A 205 -15.41 9.20 14.17
C LEU A 205 -14.73 8.02 13.46
N MET A 206 -13.63 7.49 13.99
CA MET A 206 -12.94 6.32 13.41
C MET A 206 -13.84 5.09 13.37
N PHE A 207 -14.59 4.83 14.46
CA PHE A 207 -15.53 3.72 14.51
C PHE A 207 -16.65 3.85 13.46
N LEU A 208 -17.21 5.06 13.34
CA LEU A 208 -18.24 5.37 12.36
C LEU A 208 -17.72 5.25 10.91
N ILE A 209 -16.53 5.78 10.63
CA ILE A 209 -15.87 5.64 9.33
C ILE A 209 -15.68 4.16 8.98
N TYR A 210 -15.14 3.35 9.89
CA TYR A 210 -14.93 1.92 9.62
C TYR A 210 -16.25 1.20 9.32
N ARG A 211 -17.30 1.45 10.10
CA ARG A 211 -18.63 0.88 9.83
C ARG A 211 -19.18 1.32 8.46
N PHE A 212 -18.98 2.59 8.09
CA PHE A 212 -19.40 3.10 6.79
C PHE A 212 -18.62 2.48 5.63
N ILE A 213 -17.34 2.12 5.80
CA ILE A 213 -16.57 1.45 4.77
C ILE A 213 -17.24 0.14 4.34
N PHE A 214 -17.61 -0.76 5.26
CA PHE A 214 -18.28 -2.03 4.88
C PHE A 214 -19.63 -1.78 4.21
N MET A 215 -20.44 -0.87 4.75
CA MET A 215 -21.72 -0.54 4.15
C MET A 215 -21.57 -0.03 2.72
N LEU A 216 -20.66 0.91 2.48
CA LEU A 216 -20.42 1.45 1.14
C LEU A 216 -19.80 0.41 0.22
N MET A 217 -18.97 -0.50 0.74
CA MET A 217 -18.42 -1.62 -0.01
C MET A 217 -19.52 -2.58 -0.50
N ASP A 218 -20.52 -2.89 0.31
CA ASP A 218 -21.66 -3.72 -0.09
C ASP A 218 -22.49 -3.05 -1.19
N VAL A 219 -22.74 -1.74 -1.04
CA VAL A 219 -23.46 -0.95 -2.05
C VAL A 219 -22.67 -0.88 -3.35
N LEU A 220 -21.35 -0.63 -3.27
CA LEU A 220 -20.44 -0.65 -4.41
C LEU A 220 -20.47 -2.02 -5.11
N HIS A 221 -20.46 -3.12 -4.34
CA HIS A 221 -20.53 -4.47 -4.88
C HIS A 221 -21.82 -4.71 -5.67
N ASN A 222 -22.97 -4.33 -5.12
CA ASN A 222 -24.27 -4.44 -5.78
C ASN A 222 -24.38 -3.58 -7.04
N MET A 223 -23.88 -2.34 -6.98
CA MET A 223 -23.80 -1.44 -8.15
C MET A 223 -22.89 -2.02 -9.24
N THR A 224 -21.75 -2.61 -8.86
CA THR A 224 -20.81 -3.23 -9.80
C THR A 224 -21.44 -4.44 -10.48
N ILE A 225 -22.10 -5.33 -9.73
CA ILE A 225 -22.83 -6.48 -10.30
C ILE A 225 -23.88 -6.00 -11.32
N SER A 226 -24.70 -5.02 -10.93
CA SER A 226 -25.75 -4.47 -11.78
C SER A 226 -25.20 -3.82 -13.06
N ALA A 227 -24.02 -3.20 -12.98
CA ALA A 227 -23.35 -2.63 -14.13
C ALA A 227 -22.73 -3.71 -15.04
N THR A 228 -22.13 -4.76 -14.46
CA THR A 228 -21.59 -5.89 -15.23
C THR A 228 -22.69 -6.67 -15.96
N SER A 229 -23.86 -6.87 -15.35
CA SER A 229 -24.98 -7.56 -16.00
C SER A 229 -25.57 -6.78 -17.18
N ARG A 230 -25.32 -5.47 -17.27
CA ARG A 230 -25.75 -4.59 -18.37
C ARG A 230 -24.67 -4.40 -19.45
N GLY A 231 -23.53 -5.10 -19.38
CA GLY A 231 -22.42 -4.91 -20.32
C GLY A 231 -21.62 -3.62 -20.07
N GLY A 232 -21.70 -3.04 -18.87
CA GLY A 232 -21.07 -1.76 -18.53
C GLY A 232 -19.53 -1.75 -18.64
N TYR A 233 -18.89 -2.92 -18.66
CA TYR A 233 -17.44 -3.10 -18.70
C TYR A 233 -16.91 -3.74 -20.00
N ASP A 234 -17.72 -3.79 -21.06
CA ASP A 234 -17.37 -4.48 -22.31
C ASP A 234 -16.27 -3.78 -23.12
N SER A 235 -16.07 -2.48 -22.91
CA SER A 235 -15.08 -1.67 -23.61
C SER A 235 -14.38 -0.71 -22.65
N TYR A 236 -13.15 -0.29 -22.95
CA TYR A 236 -12.40 0.64 -22.10
C TYR A 236 -13.13 1.97 -21.85
N LYS A 237 -13.71 2.57 -22.91
CA LYS A 237 -14.50 3.81 -22.81
C LYS A 237 -15.73 3.61 -21.92
N ASN A 238 -16.43 2.48 -22.09
CA ASN A 238 -17.61 2.16 -21.31
C ASN A 238 -17.24 1.88 -19.84
N SER A 239 -16.12 1.22 -19.59
CA SER A 239 -15.60 0.94 -18.26
C SER A 239 -15.34 2.22 -17.45
N TYR A 240 -14.74 3.24 -18.09
CA TYR A 240 -14.52 4.54 -17.44
C TYR A 240 -15.84 5.27 -17.15
N TYR A 241 -16.76 5.27 -18.10
CA TYR A 241 -18.07 5.90 -17.93
C TYR A 241 -18.88 5.23 -16.80
N THR A 242 -18.91 3.89 -16.80
CA THR A 242 -19.55 3.07 -15.78
C THR A 242 -18.91 3.29 -14.41
N TYR A 243 -17.58 3.29 -14.31
CA TYR A 243 -16.87 3.58 -13.06
C TYR A 243 -17.21 4.97 -12.52
N SER A 244 -17.23 6.00 -13.38
CA SER A 244 -17.60 7.36 -13.00
C SER A 244 -19.03 7.45 -12.48
N ASN A 245 -19.97 6.77 -13.14
CA ASN A 245 -21.38 6.76 -12.71
C ASN A 245 -21.59 6.03 -11.39
N ILE A 246 -20.92 4.89 -11.18
CA ILE A 246 -20.94 4.19 -9.90
C ILE A 246 -20.36 5.10 -8.80
N GLY A 247 -19.23 5.76 -9.04
CA GLY A 247 -18.61 6.68 -8.08
C GLY A 247 -19.54 7.84 -7.70
N LYS A 248 -20.20 8.47 -8.68
CA LYS A 248 -21.18 9.55 -8.43
C LYS A 248 -22.37 9.05 -7.60
N ASN A 249 -22.95 7.92 -7.98
CA ASN A 249 -24.10 7.34 -7.27
C ASN A 249 -23.74 6.91 -5.85
N LEU A 250 -22.56 6.32 -5.65
CA LEU A 250 -22.07 5.92 -4.34
C LEU A 250 -21.82 7.14 -3.43
N PHE A 251 -21.28 8.23 -3.99
CA PHE A 251 -21.08 9.47 -3.25
C PHE A 251 -22.41 10.11 -2.82
N LEU A 252 -23.39 10.20 -3.74
CA LEU A 252 -24.73 10.68 -3.42
C LEU A 252 -25.43 9.80 -2.37
N TYR A 253 -25.24 8.48 -2.48
CA TYR A 253 -25.74 7.53 -1.48
C TYR A 253 -25.10 7.80 -0.09
N ALA A 254 -23.79 7.99 -0.03
CA ALA A 254 -23.08 8.29 1.22
C ALA A 254 -23.58 9.60 1.87
N LEU A 255 -23.78 10.67 1.08
CA LEU A 255 -24.31 11.94 1.58
C LEU A 255 -25.75 11.81 2.10
N LYS A 256 -26.62 11.13 1.36
CA LYS A 256 -27.99 10.87 1.81
C LYS A 256 -28.00 10.07 3.10
N LYS A 257 -27.17 9.02 3.16
CA LYS A 257 -27.11 8.13 4.32
C LYS A 257 -26.54 8.81 5.56
N TYR A 258 -25.62 9.77 5.39
CA TYR A 258 -25.16 10.64 6.46
C TYR A 258 -26.28 11.56 6.98
N GLY A 259 -27.06 12.16 6.07
CA GLY A 259 -28.20 13.00 6.43
C GLY A 259 -29.29 12.25 7.21
N ASP A 260 -29.49 10.96 6.93
CA ASP A 260 -30.45 10.11 7.67
C ASP A 260 -29.96 9.68 9.07
N MET A 261 -28.67 9.88 9.41
CA MET A 261 -28.08 9.49 10.71
C MET A 261 -27.93 10.64 11.70
N LEU A 262 -28.10 11.88 11.26
CA LEU A 262 -28.15 13.09 12.10
C LEU A 262 -29.57 13.36 12.59
#